data_AF-A0A9E9CA00-F1
#
_entry.id   AF-A0A9E9CA00-F1
#
_cell.length_a   1.000
_cell.length_b   1.000
_cell.length_c   1.000
_cell.angle_alpha   90.00
_cell.angle_beta   90.00
_cell.angle_gamma   90.00
#
_symmetry.space_group_name_H-M   'P 1'
#
loop_
_entity.id
_entity.type
_entity.pdbx_description
1 polymer ?
#
loop_
_entity_poly.entity_id
_entity_poly.type
_entity_poly.pdbx_seq_one_letter_code
_entity_poly.pdbx_strand_id
1 'polypeptide(L)' 'MTTSTPSLSTIAEQRVVLPSVTWQQYKNLLATLGDYPGLRLIYLEGMLEIFMPSPEHELIKR' A
#
# COMPACT_ATOMS: atom_id res chain seq x y z
N MET A 1 34.88 -0.51 -4.31
CA MET A 1 33.94 0.49 -4.84
C MET A 1 32.78 -0.29 -5.48
N THR A 2 31.54 0.13 -5.19
CA THR A 2 30.24 -0.39 -5.67
C THR A 2 29.92 -1.87 -5.40
N THR A 3 29.41 -2.17 -4.21
CA THR A 3 28.51 -3.32 -4.02
C THR A 3 27.11 -2.89 -4.47
N SER A 4 26.70 -3.28 -5.66
CA SER A 4 25.31 -3.16 -6.11
C SER A 4 24.44 -4.02 -5.20
N THR A 5 23.72 -3.35 -4.29
CA THR A 5 22.73 -3.96 -3.42
C THR A 5 21.73 -4.72 -4.28
N PRO A 6 21.51 -6.03 -4.05
CA PRO A 6 20.47 -6.76 -4.77
C PRO A 6 19.13 -6.11 -4.43
N SER A 7 18.53 -5.46 -5.43
CA SER A 7 17.12 -5.06 -5.40
C SER A 7 16.32 -6.35 -5.24
N LEU A 8 15.90 -6.62 -4.00
CA LEU A 8 14.96 -7.68 -3.65
C LEU A 8 13.62 -7.31 -4.29
N SER A 9 13.51 -7.64 -5.56
CA SER A 9 12.28 -7.78 -6.31
C SER A 9 11.55 -9.02 -5.77
N THR A 10 11.14 -8.98 -4.51
CA THR A 10 10.49 -10.08 -3.81
C THR A 10 9.00 -9.76 -3.76
N ILE A 11 8.23 -10.38 -4.65
CA ILE A 11 6.80 -10.68 -4.51
C ILE A 11 5.93 -9.45 -4.15
N ALA A 12 5.75 -8.56 -5.13
CA ALA A 12 4.58 -7.71 -5.43
C ALA A 12 3.68 -7.20 -4.28
N GLU A 13 4.23 -6.78 -3.15
CA GLU A 13 3.53 -5.95 -2.19
C GLU A 13 3.53 -4.49 -2.68
N GLN A 14 2.44 -4.07 -3.34
CA GLN A 14 2.33 -2.70 -3.84
C GLN A 14 2.09 -1.74 -2.67
N ARG A 15 3.18 -1.14 -2.19
CA ARG A 15 3.17 -0.10 -1.16
C ARG A 15 3.46 1.27 -1.76
N VAL A 16 2.60 2.24 -1.48
CA VAL A 16 2.74 3.65 -1.86
C VAL A 16 2.72 4.48 -0.59
N VAL A 17 3.73 5.34 -0.40
CA VAL A 17 3.81 6.25 0.74
C VAL A 17 3.71 7.69 0.23
N LEU A 18 2.76 8.43 0.78
CA LEU A 18 2.43 9.80 0.44
C LEU A 18 2.69 10.68 1.67
N PRO A 19 3.75 11.49 1.67
CA PRO A 19 3.98 12.48 2.72
C PRO A 19 3.06 13.70 2.56
N SER A 20 2.87 14.44 3.65
CA SER A 20 2.12 15.71 3.68
C SER A 20 0.64 15.60 3.26
N VAL A 21 0.01 14.48 3.57
CA VAL A 21 -1.42 14.26 3.36
C VAL A 21 -2.21 14.86 4.51
N THR A 22 -3.18 15.71 4.20
CA THR A 22 -4.11 16.26 5.18
C THR A 22 -5.18 15.23 5.55
N TRP A 23 -5.76 15.36 6.74
CA TRP A 23 -6.87 14.51 7.17
C TRP A 23 -8.05 14.47 6.17
N GLN A 24 -8.34 15.59 5.51
CA GLN A 24 -9.39 15.65 4.50
C GLN A 24 -9.04 14.86 3.23
N GLN A 25 -7.79 14.92 2.77
CA GLN A 25 -7.32 14.12 1.63
C GLN A 25 -7.35 12.63 1.96
N TYR A 26 -6.94 12.25 3.18
CA TYR A 26 -7.08 10.87 3.66
C TYR A 26 -8.52 10.39 3.57
N LYS A 27 -9.50 11.16 4.06
CA LYS A 27 -10.93 10.78 3.99
C LYS A 27 -11.43 10.62 2.55
N ASN A 28 -11.03 11.49 1.63
CA ASN A 28 -11.39 11.36 0.22
C ASN A 28 -10.80 10.08 -0.40
N LEU A 29 -9.53 9.80 -0.08
CA LEU A 29 -8.87 8.57 -0.51
C LEU A 29 -9.55 7.35 0.11
N LEU A 30 -9.88 7.38 1.40
CA LEU A 30 -10.59 6.29 2.07
C LEU A 30 -11.98 6.04 1.45
N ALA A 31 -12.72 7.08 1.09
CA ALA A 31 -14.02 6.93 0.43
C ALA A 31 -13.91 6.38 -1.00
N THR A 32 -12.79 6.63 -1.68
CA THR A 32 -12.55 6.15 -3.05
C THR A 32 -11.93 4.75 -3.06
N LEU A 33 -10.98 4.52 -2.17
CA LEU A 33 -10.06 3.38 -2.15
C LEU A 33 -10.41 2.34 -1.07
N GLY A 34 -11.18 2.72 -0.04
CA GLY A 34 -11.57 1.81 1.04
C GLY A 34 -12.59 0.74 0.64
N ASP A 35 -13.28 0.93 -0.48
CA ASP A 35 -14.16 -0.08 -1.09
C ASP A 35 -13.38 -1.15 -1.88
N TYR A 36 -12.07 -0.96 -2.13
CA TYR A 36 -11.27 -1.95 -2.86
C TYR A 36 -10.88 -3.12 -1.93
N PRO A 37 -11.30 -4.35 -2.25
CA PRO A 37 -10.91 -5.52 -1.47
C PRO A 37 -9.40 -5.73 -1.56
N GLY A 38 -8.76 -5.97 -0.41
CA GLY A 38 -7.32 -6.16 -0.34
C GLY A 38 -6.51 -4.87 -0.42
N LEU A 39 -7.12 -3.68 -0.35
CA LEU A 39 -6.39 -2.42 -0.21
C LEU A 39 -6.42 -1.94 1.25
N ARG A 40 -5.27 -1.60 1.82
CA ARG A 40 -5.17 -1.00 3.16
C ARG A 40 -4.58 0.40 3.11
N LEU A 41 -5.19 1.32 3.84
CA LEU A 41 -4.69 2.68 4.06
C LEU A 41 -4.30 2.85 5.53
N ILE A 42 -3.13 3.43 5.78
CA ILE A 42 -2.56 3.70 7.10
C ILE A 42 -2.20 5.18 7.14
N TYR A 43 -2.79 5.94 8.06
CA TYR A 43 -2.50 7.37 8.22
C TYR A 43 -1.79 7.62 9.55
N LEU A 44 -0.62 8.27 9.50
CA LEU A 44 0.17 8.61 10.68
C LEU A 44 0.80 9.99 10.51
N GLU A 45 0.36 10.97 11.33
CA GLU A 45 0.97 12.32 11.41
C GLU A 45 1.19 13.01 10.04
N GLY A 46 0.25 12.85 9.12
CA GLY A 46 0.34 13.43 7.77
C GLY A 46 1.13 12.58 6.76
N MET A 47 1.60 11.41 7.15
CA MET A 47 2.04 10.36 6.23
C MET A 47 0.89 9.41 5.98
N LEU A 48 0.49 9.29 4.72
CA LEU A 48 -0.45 8.27 4.27
C LEU A 48 0.31 7.16 3.57
N GLU A 49 0.10 5.95 4.04
CA GLU A 49 0.63 4.75 3.46
C GLU A 49 -0.51 3.90 2.91
N ILE A 50 -0.35 3.45 1.68
CA ILE A 50 -1.30 2.61 0.97
C ILE A 50 -0.56 1.32 0.68
N PHE A 51 -1.12 0.20 1.10
CA PHE A 51 -0.51 -1.11 0.93
C PHE A 51 -1.57 -2.07 0.40
N MET A 52 -1.27 -2.70 -0.73
CA MET A 52 -2.11 -3.73 -1.31
C MET A 52 -1.40 -5.09 -1.14
N PRO A 53 -1.79 -5.92 -0.17
CA PRO A 53 -1.46 -7.33 -0.22
C PRO A 53 -2.02 -7.91 -1.52
N SER A 54 -1.14 -8.44 -2.38
CA SER A 54 -1.55 -9.04 -3.64
C SER A 54 -2.65 -10.09 -3.41
N PRO A 55 -3.70 -10.16 -4.25
CA PRO A 55 -4.86 -11.03 -4.05
C PRO A 55 -4.59 -12.54 -4.23
N GLU A 56 -3.33 -13.00 -4.10
CA GLU A 56 -2.93 -14.40 -4.28
C GLU A 56 -3.54 -15.40 -3.26
N HIS A 57 -4.55 -15.01 -2.48
CA HIS A 57 -5.26 -15.90 -1.56
C HIS A 57 -6.71 -16.24 -1.96
N GLU A 58 -7.14 -15.95 -3.19
CA GLU A 58 -8.42 -16.47 -3.73
C GLU A 58 -8.31 -17.88 -4.37
N LEU A 59 -7.19 -18.59 -4.21
CA LEU A 59 -6.95 -19.91 -4.84
C LEU A 59 -6.78 -21.10 -3.87
N ILE A 60 -7.18 -20.98 -2.61
CA ILE A 60 -7.32 -22.16 -1.73
C ILE A 60 -8.75 -22.24 -1.19
N LYS A 61 -9.69 -22.37 -2.12
CA LYS A 61 -10.90 -23.17 -1.91
C LYS A 61 -10.86 -24.32 -2.91
N ARG A 62 -10.24 -25.43 -2.55
CA ARG A 62 -10.52 -26.73 -3.14
C ARG A 62 -10.58 -27.78 -2.06
#